data_AF-A0A2D8XJ72-F1
#
_entry.id   AF-A0A2D8XJ72-F1
#
_cell.length_a   1.000
_cell.length_b   1.000
_cell.length_c   1.000
_cell.angle_alpha   90.00
_cell.angle_beta   90.00
_cell.angle_gamma   90.00
#
_symmetry.space_group_name_H-M   'P 1'
#
loop_
_entity.id
_entity.type
_entity.pdbx_description
1 polymer ?
#
loop_
_entity_poly.entity_id
_entity_poly.type
_entity_poly.pdbx_seq_one_letter_code
_entity_poly.pdbx_strand_id
1 'polypeptide(L)'
;MATIYSSIEDGRLGSGNASTWAGARDIATATSFSSGDGQASSPVGTSFSSGRSGNNFSISRAFFLFDTSGISGSVTDASFQIYGYLLDDASMIAVKSTAFGGDGSSSLATSEIDSISGFSSGSSLDGSATVYSSNDFSENTFNENAYNDFGGSSSLRADMQNNDVVIICVMDKTHDYLNVAPTSTSDDGFTGLTFANYSGTDRDPKIVYTEASGYTHSISAVSAENIGKVNDLVTASIGKVNTVD
;
A
#
# COMPACT_ATOMS: atom_id res chain seq x y z
N MET A 1 -1.66 -2.59 -19.66
CA MET A 1 -1.92 -2.63 -18.21
C MET A 1 -1.47 -3.98 -17.69
N ALA A 2 -0.64 -3.96 -16.67
CA ALA A 2 -0.15 -5.13 -15.96
C ALA A 2 -0.70 -5.11 -14.52
N THR A 3 -0.65 -6.26 -13.85
CA THR A 3 -1.12 -6.42 -12.47
C THR A 3 -0.04 -7.12 -11.67
N ILE A 4 0.26 -6.58 -10.50
CA ILE A 4 1.00 -7.28 -9.44
C ILE A 4 0.05 -7.52 -8.26
N TYR A 5 0.17 -8.69 -7.63
CA TYR A 5 -0.61 -9.05 -6.44
C TYR A 5 0.27 -8.91 -5.20
N SER A 6 -0.35 -8.68 -4.06
CA SER A 6 0.36 -8.67 -2.78
C SER A 6 0.95 -10.05 -2.49
N SER A 7 2.09 -10.06 -1.82
CA SER A 7 2.63 -11.26 -1.18
C SER A 7 1.66 -11.79 -0.13
N ILE A 8 1.72 -13.10 0.12
CA ILE A 8 1.06 -13.77 1.25
C ILE A 8 1.68 -13.40 2.61
N GLU A 9 2.82 -12.69 2.59
CA GLU A 9 3.39 -12.02 3.75
C GLU A 9 2.71 -10.66 3.95
N ASP A 10 1.38 -10.61 3.97
CA ASP A 10 0.61 -9.45 4.37
C ASP A 10 -0.02 -9.68 5.76
N GLY A 11 -0.65 -8.65 6.32
CA GLY A 11 -1.26 -8.82 7.64
C GLY A 11 -1.76 -7.54 8.28
N ARG A 12 -2.18 -7.65 9.55
CA ARG A 12 -2.64 -6.52 10.37
C ARG A 12 -1.95 -6.47 11.72
N LEU A 13 -1.80 -5.25 12.22
CA LEU A 13 -1.28 -4.93 13.54
C LEU A 13 -2.25 -4.00 14.23
N GLY A 14 -2.54 -4.25 15.51
CA GLY A 14 -3.41 -3.41 16.31
C GLY A 14 -2.93 -3.22 17.74
N SER A 15 -3.36 -2.11 18.32
CA SER A 15 -2.93 -1.69 19.66
C SER A 15 -3.58 -2.51 20.78
N GLY A 16 -4.71 -3.15 20.49
CA GLY A 16 -5.65 -3.58 21.52
C GLY A 16 -6.21 -2.39 22.30
N ASN A 17 -6.84 -2.66 23.45
CA ASN A 17 -7.48 -1.62 24.25
C ASN A 17 -6.46 -0.83 25.08
N ALA A 18 -6.42 0.49 24.91
CA ALA A 18 -5.66 1.40 25.76
C ALA A 18 -6.57 2.43 26.44
N SER A 19 -6.20 2.90 27.63
CA SER A 19 -6.99 3.89 28.40
C SER A 19 -6.86 5.33 27.90
N THR A 20 -5.94 5.57 26.97
CA THR A 20 -5.69 6.88 26.37
C THR A 20 -5.48 6.73 24.87
N TRP A 21 -5.86 7.74 24.09
CA TRP A 21 -5.65 7.76 22.65
C TRP A 21 -4.17 7.58 22.27
N ALA A 22 -3.28 8.35 22.90
CA ALA A 22 -1.84 8.20 22.68
C ALA A 22 -1.34 6.79 23.03
N GLY A 23 -1.87 6.18 24.08
CA GLY A 23 -1.52 4.80 24.45
C GLY A 23 -1.96 3.74 23.43
N ALA A 24 -3.00 4.01 22.64
CA ALA A 24 -3.41 3.15 21.53
C ALA A 24 -2.60 3.46 20.26
N ARG A 25 -2.59 4.73 19.85
CA ARG A 25 -2.03 5.17 18.58
C ARG A 25 -0.50 5.06 18.50
N ASP A 26 0.19 5.43 19.57
CA ASP A 26 1.65 5.52 19.63
C ASP A 26 2.28 4.30 20.32
N ILE A 27 1.61 3.15 20.20
CA ILE A 27 2.08 1.92 20.81
C ILE A 27 3.30 1.37 20.06
N ALA A 28 4.43 1.17 20.75
CA ALA A 28 5.64 0.66 20.12
C ALA A 28 5.59 -0.83 19.74
N THR A 29 4.59 -1.57 20.22
CA THR A 29 4.44 -3.01 19.96
C THR A 29 2.98 -3.37 19.97
N ALA A 30 2.48 -3.85 18.84
CA ALA A 30 1.11 -4.32 18.69
C ALA A 30 0.78 -5.42 19.70
N THR A 31 -0.45 -5.40 20.21
CA THR A 31 -0.98 -6.44 21.10
C THR A 31 -1.98 -7.35 20.40
N SER A 32 -2.47 -6.94 19.22
CA SER A 32 -3.15 -7.81 18.27
C SER A 32 -2.35 -7.88 16.96
N PHE A 33 -2.19 -9.08 16.43
CA PHE A 33 -1.39 -9.34 15.23
C PHE A 33 -1.91 -10.56 14.50
N SER A 34 -1.89 -10.49 13.18
CA SER A 34 -2.11 -11.65 12.32
C SER A 34 -1.46 -11.41 10.96
N SER A 35 -0.82 -12.44 10.41
CA SER A 35 -0.12 -12.44 9.11
C SER A 35 -0.56 -13.61 8.23
N GLY A 36 -1.79 -14.09 8.42
CA GLY A 36 -2.29 -15.29 7.77
C GLY A 36 -3.81 -15.28 7.59
N ASP A 37 -4.43 -14.11 7.65
CA ASP A 37 -5.87 -13.99 7.43
C ASP A 37 -6.17 -14.13 5.95
N GLY A 38 -7.23 -14.84 5.57
CA GLY A 38 -7.80 -14.62 4.24
C GLY A 38 -8.64 -13.34 4.18
N GLN A 39 -9.39 -13.09 5.23
CA GLN A 39 -10.23 -11.91 5.38
C GLN A 39 -10.37 -11.57 6.85
N ALA A 40 -10.60 -10.29 7.15
CA ALA A 40 -10.78 -9.83 8.51
C ALA A 40 -11.88 -8.76 8.58
N SER A 41 -12.66 -8.76 9.66
CA SER A 41 -13.71 -7.77 9.90
C SER A 41 -13.17 -6.43 10.42
N SER A 42 -12.00 -6.44 11.08
CA SER A 42 -11.43 -5.23 11.71
C SER A 42 -9.91 -5.03 11.48
N PRO A 43 -9.41 -5.18 10.24
CA PRO A 43 -8.00 -4.98 9.90
C PRO A 43 -7.56 -3.51 9.79
N VAL A 44 -8.50 -2.58 9.55
CA VAL A 44 -8.22 -1.14 9.46
C VAL A 44 -9.28 -0.40 10.23
N GLY A 45 -8.89 0.54 11.09
CA GLY A 45 -9.86 1.37 11.79
C GLY A 45 -9.43 1.81 13.17
N THR A 46 -10.36 2.51 13.83
CA THR A 46 -10.21 2.89 15.24
C THR A 46 -11.51 2.62 16.01
N SER A 47 -11.41 2.52 17.33
CA SER A 47 -12.58 2.49 18.20
C SER A 47 -12.37 3.30 19.47
N PHE A 48 -13.49 3.72 20.02
CA PHE A 48 -13.69 4.42 21.27
C PHE A 48 -14.87 3.80 22.03
N SER A 49 -14.63 3.40 23.27
CA SER A 49 -15.71 3.10 24.19
C SER A 49 -15.53 3.81 25.52
N SER A 50 -16.61 4.38 26.05
CA SER A 50 -16.64 4.96 27.38
C SER A 50 -17.52 4.13 28.30
N GLY A 51 -17.03 3.82 29.50
CA GLY A 51 -17.82 3.11 30.50
C GLY A 51 -17.37 3.39 31.92
N ARG A 52 -17.90 2.63 32.88
CA ARG A 52 -17.57 2.77 34.31
C ARG A 52 -16.06 2.63 34.61
N SER A 53 -15.33 1.95 33.73
CA SER A 53 -13.88 1.72 33.84
C SER A 53 -13.03 2.77 33.12
N GLY A 54 -13.64 3.84 32.59
CA GLY A 54 -12.97 4.88 31.81
C GLY A 54 -13.16 4.70 30.30
N ASN A 55 -12.36 5.46 29.55
CA ASN A 55 -12.33 5.40 28.09
C ASN A 55 -11.40 4.26 27.64
N ASN A 56 -11.74 3.59 26.55
CA ASN A 56 -10.88 2.65 25.85
C ASN A 56 -10.76 3.07 24.40
N PHE A 57 -9.54 3.02 23.88
CA PHE A 57 -9.19 3.33 22.51
C PHE A 57 -8.51 2.12 21.89
N SER A 58 -8.72 1.89 20.59
CA SER A 58 -7.89 0.96 19.84
C SER A 58 -7.70 1.41 18.40
N ILE A 59 -6.61 0.97 17.78
CA ILE A 59 -6.34 1.12 16.35
C ILE A 59 -6.00 -0.24 15.73
N SER A 60 -6.23 -0.35 14.43
CA SER A 60 -5.80 -1.47 13.59
C SER A 60 -5.32 -0.92 12.25
N ARG A 61 -4.20 -1.43 11.77
CA ARG A 61 -3.55 -1.05 10.51
C ARG A 61 -3.23 -2.31 9.71
N ALA A 62 -3.48 -2.27 8.39
CA ALA A 62 -3.19 -3.38 7.48
C ALA A 62 -1.96 -3.08 6.62
N PHE A 63 -1.10 -4.08 6.43
CA PHE A 63 0.18 -3.96 5.75
C PHE A 63 0.24 -4.95 4.59
N PHE A 64 0.62 -4.46 3.42
CA PHE A 64 0.69 -5.21 2.17
C PHE A 64 2.05 -5.02 1.52
N LEU A 65 2.62 -6.09 1.00
CA LEU A 65 3.93 -6.10 0.35
C LEU A 65 3.79 -6.52 -1.11
N PHE A 66 4.39 -5.75 -2.01
CA PHE A 66 4.36 -6.01 -3.45
C PHE A 66 5.79 -6.15 -3.98
N ASP A 67 6.05 -7.22 -4.72
CA ASP A 67 7.28 -7.38 -5.50
C ASP A 67 7.17 -6.57 -6.80
N THR A 68 8.02 -5.57 -6.94
CA THR A 68 8.11 -4.67 -8.09
C THR A 68 9.40 -4.85 -8.88
N SER A 69 10.25 -5.82 -8.53
CA SER A 69 11.56 -6.08 -9.18
C SER A 69 11.45 -6.40 -10.68
N GLY A 70 10.28 -6.84 -11.14
CA GLY A 70 9.98 -7.08 -12.55
C GLY A 70 9.70 -5.81 -13.38
N ILE A 71 9.54 -4.64 -12.74
CA ILE A 71 9.25 -3.38 -13.42
C ILE A 71 10.58 -2.79 -13.93
N SER A 72 10.66 -2.55 -15.24
CA SER A 72 11.89 -2.04 -15.88
C SER A 72 11.68 -0.73 -16.64
N GLY A 73 10.42 -0.37 -16.95
CA GLY A 73 10.04 0.88 -17.57
C GLY A 73 9.51 1.92 -16.57
N SER A 74 9.28 3.13 -17.08
CA SER A 74 8.65 4.20 -16.29
C SER A 74 7.19 3.88 -16.02
N VAL A 75 6.78 3.87 -14.76
CA VAL A 75 5.38 3.65 -14.35
C VAL A 75 4.59 4.94 -14.57
N THR A 76 3.76 4.95 -15.61
CA THR A 76 2.95 6.11 -16.02
C THR A 76 1.61 6.20 -15.30
N ASP A 77 1.08 5.07 -14.83
CA ASP A 77 -0.16 5.01 -14.07
C ASP A 77 -0.13 3.82 -13.10
N ALA A 78 -0.76 3.95 -11.94
CA ALA A 78 -0.87 2.90 -10.94
C ALA A 78 -2.15 3.07 -10.12
N SER A 79 -2.77 1.96 -9.76
CA SER A 79 -4.00 1.89 -8.98
C SER A 79 -3.87 0.76 -7.97
N PHE A 80 -3.75 1.11 -6.69
CA PHE A 80 -3.78 0.18 -5.58
C PHE A 80 -5.23 -0.16 -5.22
N GLN A 81 -5.54 -1.45 -5.22
CA GLN A 81 -6.91 -1.95 -5.07
C GLN A 81 -6.99 -3.04 -4.00
N ILE A 82 -7.98 -2.90 -3.12
CA ILE A 82 -8.30 -3.88 -2.07
C ILE A 82 -9.75 -4.32 -2.19
N TYR A 83 -10.01 -5.61 -2.06
CA TYR A 83 -11.38 -6.12 -2.05
C TYR A 83 -11.98 -6.03 -0.63
N GLY A 84 -13.17 -5.45 -0.51
CA GLY A 84 -13.85 -5.35 0.79
C GLY A 84 -14.47 -6.66 1.25
N TYR A 85 -14.68 -6.81 2.55
CA TYR A 85 -15.30 -8.00 3.15
C TYR A 85 -16.49 -7.66 4.06
N LEU A 86 -16.35 -6.65 4.91
CA LEU A 86 -17.37 -6.24 5.85
C LEU A 86 -17.29 -4.73 6.02
N LEU A 87 -18.40 -4.02 5.86
CA LEU A 87 -18.42 -2.59 6.13
C LEU A 87 -18.51 -2.31 7.62
N ASP A 88 -17.58 -1.49 8.08
CA ASP A 88 -17.78 -0.63 9.24
C ASP A 88 -16.91 0.62 9.11
N ASP A 89 -17.27 1.66 9.86
CA ASP A 89 -17.19 3.08 9.55
C ASP A 89 -15.80 3.75 9.46
N ALA A 90 -14.73 3.07 9.02
CA ALA A 90 -13.42 3.70 8.90
C ALA A 90 -13.33 4.59 7.65
N SER A 91 -12.77 5.79 7.82
CA SER A 91 -12.13 6.49 6.72
C SER A 91 -10.81 5.79 6.38
N MET A 92 -10.32 5.79 5.14
CA MET A 92 -9.07 5.08 4.83
C MET A 92 -8.14 5.85 3.91
N ILE A 93 -6.86 5.73 4.21
CA ILE A 93 -5.74 6.26 3.44
C ILE A 93 -4.66 5.18 3.31
N ALA A 94 -3.98 5.17 2.15
CA ALA A 94 -2.83 4.30 1.90
C ALA A 94 -1.52 5.12 1.92
N VAL A 95 -0.58 4.71 2.77
CA VAL A 95 0.71 5.38 2.99
C VAL A 95 1.89 4.42 2.84
N LYS A 96 3.08 4.96 2.58
CA LYS A 96 4.33 4.21 2.52
C LYS A 96 4.69 3.61 3.87
N SER A 97 5.00 2.31 3.88
CA SER A 97 5.48 1.59 5.06
C SER A 97 6.94 1.15 4.91
N THR A 98 7.59 0.95 6.06
CA THR A 98 8.91 0.32 6.20
C THR A 98 8.84 -0.98 7.00
N ALA A 99 7.66 -1.59 7.10
CA ALA A 99 7.48 -2.92 7.71
C ALA A 99 8.21 -3.98 6.86
N PHE A 100 8.21 -5.25 7.30
CA PHE A 100 8.86 -6.35 6.59
C PHE A 100 10.37 -6.11 6.38
N GLY A 101 11.01 -5.42 7.33
CA GLY A 101 12.42 -5.03 7.21
C GLY A 101 12.67 -3.87 6.24
N GLY A 102 11.62 -3.30 5.64
CA GLY A 102 11.66 -2.18 4.70
C GLY A 102 11.97 -2.58 3.25
N ASP A 103 12.51 -3.77 3.04
CA ASP A 103 12.87 -4.35 1.73
C ASP A 103 12.19 -5.70 1.47
N GLY A 104 11.33 -6.16 2.37
CA GLY A 104 10.67 -7.46 2.26
C GLY A 104 11.55 -8.65 2.68
N SER A 105 12.71 -8.40 3.30
CA SER A 105 13.62 -9.47 3.73
C SER A 105 13.17 -10.19 5.02
N SER A 106 12.19 -9.65 5.74
CA SER A 106 11.64 -10.26 6.96
C SER A 106 10.12 -10.28 6.98
N SER A 107 9.56 -11.24 7.70
CA SER A 107 8.11 -11.29 7.96
C SER A 107 7.64 -10.12 8.82
N LEU A 108 6.35 -9.78 8.72
CA LEU A 108 5.71 -8.74 9.56
C LEU A 108 5.93 -9.04 11.05
N ALA A 109 6.38 -8.05 11.80
CA ALA A 109 6.62 -8.17 13.23
C ALA A 109 5.73 -7.21 14.05
N THR A 110 5.43 -7.59 15.30
CA THR A 110 4.58 -6.78 16.19
C THR A 110 5.13 -5.40 16.51
N SER A 111 6.44 -5.21 16.42
CA SER A 111 7.13 -3.92 16.59
C SER A 111 6.95 -2.97 15.40
N GLU A 112 6.34 -3.41 14.30
CA GLU A 112 6.25 -2.66 13.05
C GLU A 112 4.92 -1.90 12.89
N ILE A 113 4.10 -1.81 13.93
CA ILE A 113 2.80 -1.11 13.85
C ILE A 113 2.98 0.35 13.43
N ASP A 114 4.07 0.99 13.87
CA ASP A 114 4.45 2.36 13.55
C ASP A 114 5.47 2.46 12.40
N SER A 115 5.73 1.35 11.67
CA SER A 115 6.64 1.33 10.50
C SER A 115 6.00 2.03 9.29
N ILE A 116 5.74 3.32 9.42
CA ILE A 116 5.19 4.21 8.42
C ILE A 116 6.25 5.29 8.16
N SER A 117 6.57 5.52 6.89
CA SER A 117 7.52 6.57 6.52
C SER A 117 7.00 7.92 7.01
N GLY A 118 7.77 8.63 7.85
CA GLY A 118 7.37 9.91 8.44
C GLY A 118 6.62 9.83 9.78
N PHE A 119 6.49 8.64 10.37
CA PHE A 119 5.84 8.48 11.67
C PHE A 119 6.60 9.15 12.82
N SER A 120 5.83 9.80 13.70
CA SER A 120 6.32 10.35 14.95
C SER A 120 5.21 10.30 16.00
N SER A 121 5.53 9.82 17.21
CA SER A 121 4.58 9.80 18.32
C SER A 121 4.10 11.21 18.67
N GLY A 122 2.82 11.32 19.00
CA GLY A 122 2.18 12.57 19.39
C GLY A 122 1.94 13.55 18.24
N SER A 123 2.27 13.18 16.99
CA SER A 123 2.15 14.07 15.82
C SER A 123 1.23 13.47 14.75
N SER A 124 0.50 14.35 14.07
CA SER A 124 -0.19 14.00 12.83
C SER A 124 0.80 13.49 11.78
N LEU A 125 0.35 12.57 10.92
CA LEU A 125 1.09 12.12 9.74
C LEU A 125 0.87 13.04 8.54
N ASP A 126 -0.07 14.00 8.63
CA ASP A 126 -0.30 14.98 7.56
C ASP A 126 0.94 15.84 7.32
N GLY A 127 1.40 15.84 6.07
CA GLY A 127 2.62 16.51 5.65
C GLY A 127 3.94 15.82 6.04
N SER A 128 3.94 14.79 6.90
CA SER A 128 5.14 14.01 7.22
C SER A 128 5.19 12.65 6.51
N ALA A 129 4.04 12.00 6.36
CA ALA A 129 3.95 10.71 5.71
C ALA A 129 3.99 10.79 4.19
N THR A 130 4.61 9.80 3.56
CA THR A 130 4.52 9.63 2.10
C THR A 130 3.20 8.95 1.77
N VAL A 131 2.25 9.70 1.20
CA VAL A 131 0.95 9.17 0.78
C VAL A 131 1.08 8.45 -0.57
N TYR A 132 0.57 7.23 -0.64
CA TYR A 132 0.56 6.39 -1.84
C TYR A 132 -0.79 6.37 -2.56
N SER A 133 -1.86 6.67 -1.85
CA SER A 133 -3.19 6.84 -2.42
C SER A 133 -3.30 8.17 -3.17
N SER A 134 -4.08 8.18 -4.26
CA SER A 134 -4.58 9.42 -4.88
C SER A 134 -6.08 9.62 -4.62
N ASN A 135 -6.77 8.58 -4.19
CA ASN A 135 -8.13 8.59 -3.69
C ASN A 135 -8.12 8.03 -2.26
N ASP A 136 -8.69 8.80 -1.34
CA ASP A 136 -8.97 8.32 0.02
C ASP A 136 -10.43 7.91 0.11
N PHE A 137 -10.76 7.02 1.03
CA PHE A 137 -12.14 6.65 1.32
C PHE A 137 -12.66 7.45 2.50
N SER A 138 -13.82 8.05 2.32
CA SER A 138 -14.59 8.60 3.43
C SER A 138 -15.31 7.46 4.16
N GLU A 139 -15.68 7.72 5.40
CA GLU A 139 -16.58 6.89 6.21
C GLU A 139 -17.79 6.41 5.38
N ASN A 140 -18.20 5.16 5.58
CA ASN A 140 -19.31 4.50 4.87
C ASN A 140 -19.24 4.48 3.31
N THR A 141 -18.10 4.77 2.68
CA THR A 141 -17.97 4.75 1.20
C THR A 141 -17.29 3.51 0.63
N PHE A 142 -16.65 2.71 1.47
CA PHE A 142 -15.99 1.48 1.05
C PHE A 142 -17.02 0.43 0.61
N ASN A 143 -16.64 -0.46 -0.30
CA ASN A 143 -17.52 -1.49 -0.84
C ASN A 143 -17.11 -2.87 -0.33
N GLU A 144 -17.98 -3.52 0.43
CA GLU A 144 -17.78 -4.83 1.05
C GLU A 144 -17.79 -6.04 0.10
N ASN A 145 -18.11 -5.85 -1.18
CA ASN A 145 -18.19 -6.94 -2.16
C ASN A 145 -17.58 -6.55 -3.51
N ALA A 146 -16.62 -5.64 -3.50
CA ALA A 146 -15.91 -5.21 -4.70
C ALA A 146 -14.49 -4.75 -4.37
N TYR A 147 -13.68 -4.58 -5.41
CA TYR A 147 -12.43 -3.84 -5.32
C TYR A 147 -12.70 -2.36 -5.10
N ASN A 148 -12.00 -1.81 -4.13
CA ASN A 148 -11.95 -0.39 -3.78
C ASN A 148 -10.62 0.17 -4.26
N ASP A 149 -10.68 1.19 -5.09
CA ASP A 149 -9.52 1.76 -5.78
C ASP A 149 -9.00 3.02 -5.07
N PHE A 150 -7.87 2.89 -4.39
CA PHE A 150 -7.13 3.99 -3.75
C PHE A 150 -6.38 4.86 -4.78
N GLY A 151 -6.38 4.48 -6.06
CA GLY A 151 -5.54 5.07 -7.08
C GLY A 151 -4.05 4.88 -6.77
N GLY A 152 -3.22 5.79 -7.27
CA GLY A 152 -1.78 5.72 -7.08
C GLY A 152 -1.13 7.08 -7.25
N SER A 153 -0.49 7.56 -6.18
CA SER A 153 0.20 8.84 -6.19
C SER A 153 1.46 8.79 -7.08
N SER A 154 2.04 9.96 -7.36
CA SER A 154 3.36 10.02 -8.01
C SER A 154 4.45 9.33 -7.17
N SER A 155 4.32 9.34 -5.84
CA SER A 155 5.27 8.67 -4.95
C SER A 155 5.19 7.16 -5.07
N LEU A 156 3.97 6.59 -5.12
CA LEU A 156 3.79 5.15 -5.36
C LEU A 156 4.45 4.73 -6.67
N ARG A 157 4.15 5.44 -7.77
CA ARG A 157 4.73 5.15 -9.09
C ARG A 157 6.25 5.29 -9.11
N ALA A 158 6.78 6.30 -8.42
CA ALA A 158 8.22 6.51 -8.30
C ALA A 158 8.90 5.39 -7.48
N ASP A 159 8.26 4.87 -6.45
CA ASP A 159 8.82 3.75 -5.68
C ASP A 159 8.70 2.42 -6.44
N MET A 160 7.59 2.17 -7.15
CA MET A 160 7.41 0.97 -7.98
C MET A 160 8.47 0.83 -9.09
N GLN A 161 8.90 1.94 -9.70
CA GLN A 161 9.90 1.90 -10.78
C GLN A 161 11.35 1.83 -10.28
N ASN A 162 11.61 2.23 -9.02
CA ASN A 162 12.97 2.43 -8.51
C ASN A 162 13.37 1.41 -7.45
N ASN A 163 12.41 0.70 -6.85
CA ASN A 163 12.65 -0.26 -5.79
C ASN A 163 12.14 -1.65 -6.21
N ASP A 164 12.78 -2.69 -5.68
CA ASP A 164 12.37 -4.07 -5.92
C ASP A 164 11.10 -4.44 -5.13
N VAL A 165 10.75 -3.65 -4.11
CA VAL A 165 9.51 -3.83 -3.34
C VAL A 165 8.81 -2.50 -3.07
N VAL A 166 7.50 -2.58 -2.92
CA VAL A 166 6.66 -1.51 -2.38
C VAL A 166 5.83 -2.07 -1.23
N ILE A 167 5.81 -1.34 -0.12
CA ILE A 167 5.10 -1.72 1.09
C ILE A 167 4.09 -0.64 1.44
N ILE A 168 2.83 -1.04 1.57
CA ILE A 168 1.69 -0.14 1.78
C ILE A 168 1.08 -0.43 3.14
N CYS A 169 0.93 0.60 3.97
CA CYS A 169 0.08 0.57 5.16
C CYS A 169 -1.25 1.26 4.82
N VAL A 170 -2.35 0.57 5.10
CA VAL A 170 -3.70 1.15 5.10
C VAL A 170 -4.13 1.36 6.54
N MET A 171 -4.56 2.58 6.83
CA MET A 171 -4.91 3.02 8.17
C MET A 171 -6.12 3.95 8.14
N ASP A 172 -6.72 4.16 9.31
CA ASP A 172 -7.77 5.13 9.43
C ASP A 172 -7.24 6.57 9.20
N LYS A 173 -7.96 7.35 8.39
CA LYS A 173 -7.53 8.70 8.05
C LYS A 173 -7.92 9.72 9.13
N THR A 174 -9.18 9.72 9.55
CA THR A 174 -9.80 10.73 10.40
C THR A 174 -9.12 10.80 11.78
N HIS A 175 -8.86 9.67 12.40
CA HIS A 175 -8.37 9.57 13.76
C HIS A 175 -6.91 9.18 13.81
N ASP A 176 -6.51 8.09 13.15
CA ASP A 176 -5.15 7.56 13.25
C ASP A 176 -4.12 8.43 12.50
N TYR A 177 -4.32 8.63 11.20
CA TYR A 177 -3.44 9.44 10.35
C TYR A 177 -3.36 10.89 10.82
N LEU A 178 -4.51 11.54 11.03
CA LEU A 178 -4.55 12.94 11.48
C LEU A 178 -4.18 13.12 12.95
N ASN A 179 -4.08 12.03 13.72
CA ASN A 179 -3.88 12.03 15.18
C ASN A 179 -4.96 12.85 15.91
N VAL A 180 -6.23 12.53 15.66
CA VAL A 180 -7.39 13.14 16.29
C VAL A 180 -8.10 12.08 17.12
N ALA A 181 -8.06 12.20 18.45
CA ALA A 181 -8.71 11.22 19.31
C ALA A 181 -10.23 11.14 19.02
N PRO A 182 -10.80 9.93 18.82
CA PRO A 182 -12.24 9.77 18.82
C PRO A 182 -12.81 10.16 20.19
N THR A 183 -14.01 10.71 20.21
CA THR A 183 -14.66 11.29 21.41
C THR A 183 -16.00 10.64 21.74
N SER A 184 -16.53 9.83 20.84
CA SER A 184 -17.82 9.18 20.96
C SER A 184 -17.78 7.77 20.36
N THR A 185 -18.68 6.89 20.81
CA THR A 185 -18.80 5.52 20.25
C THR A 185 -19.34 5.51 18.82
N SER A 186 -19.84 6.65 18.33
CA SER A 186 -20.18 6.82 16.91
C SER A 186 -18.97 7.20 16.06
N ASP A 187 -17.81 7.43 16.67
CA ASP A 187 -16.53 7.63 15.98
C ASP A 187 -15.79 6.28 15.78
N ASP A 188 -16.43 5.17 16.13
CA ASP A 188 -15.91 3.82 15.94
C ASP A 188 -16.11 3.39 14.50
N GLY A 189 -15.03 2.91 13.88
CA GLY A 189 -15.10 2.44 12.50
C GLY A 189 -13.98 1.47 12.22
N PHE A 190 -14.33 0.20 11.97
CA PHE A 190 -13.40 -0.85 11.54
C PHE A 190 -13.82 -1.44 10.19
N THR A 191 -13.14 -1.08 9.12
CA THR A 191 -13.46 -1.62 7.80
C THR A 191 -12.80 -2.98 7.57
N GLY A 192 -13.61 -3.95 7.15
CA GLY A 192 -13.18 -5.29 6.77
C GLY A 192 -12.72 -5.41 5.32
N LEU A 193 -11.62 -6.13 5.11
CA LEU A 193 -11.02 -6.38 3.80
C LEU A 193 -10.46 -7.81 3.69
N THR A 194 -10.07 -8.17 2.48
CA THR A 194 -9.37 -9.42 2.16
C THR A 194 -7.86 -9.21 2.06
N PHE A 195 -7.12 -10.28 2.29
CA PHE A 195 -5.67 -10.39 2.21
C PHE A 195 -5.31 -11.50 1.19
N ALA A 196 -4.04 -11.54 0.78
CA ALA A 196 -3.53 -12.50 -0.20
C ALA A 196 -3.60 -13.96 0.28
N ASN A 197 -3.73 -14.21 1.60
CA ASN A 197 -3.96 -15.57 2.07
C ASN A 197 -5.39 -16.10 1.75
N TYR A 198 -6.28 -15.31 1.13
CA TYR A 198 -7.60 -15.80 0.71
C TYR A 198 -7.55 -16.64 -0.57
N SER A 199 -6.71 -17.68 -0.51
CA SER A 199 -6.38 -18.55 -1.63
C SER A 199 -7.62 -19.15 -2.31
N GLY A 200 -7.53 -19.34 -3.62
CA GLY A 200 -8.62 -19.88 -4.43
C GLY A 200 -9.72 -18.86 -4.78
N THR A 201 -9.49 -17.57 -4.50
CA THR A 201 -10.37 -16.46 -4.89
C THR A 201 -9.66 -15.49 -5.84
N ASP A 202 -10.41 -14.54 -6.38
CA ASP A 202 -9.93 -13.42 -7.21
C ASP A 202 -9.91 -12.09 -6.43
N ARG A 203 -9.73 -12.18 -5.10
CA ARG A 203 -9.91 -11.07 -4.15
C ARG A 203 -8.60 -10.57 -3.53
N ASP A 204 -7.48 -11.04 -4.03
CA ASP A 204 -6.16 -10.65 -3.51
C ASP A 204 -5.94 -9.14 -3.72
N PRO A 205 -5.35 -8.43 -2.74
CA PRO A 205 -4.91 -7.06 -2.92
C PRO A 205 -3.95 -6.95 -4.11
N LYS A 206 -4.08 -5.89 -4.90
CA LYS A 206 -3.33 -5.75 -6.15
C LYS A 206 -2.98 -4.31 -6.48
N ILE A 207 -1.96 -4.15 -7.30
CA ILE A 207 -1.68 -2.91 -8.00
C ILE A 207 -1.84 -3.16 -9.50
N VAL A 208 -2.73 -2.41 -10.14
CA VAL A 208 -2.87 -2.36 -11.60
C VAL A 208 -2.08 -1.17 -12.10
N TYR A 209 -1.19 -1.36 -13.08
CA TYR A 209 -0.27 -0.31 -13.53
C TYR A 209 -0.02 -0.32 -15.04
N THR A 210 0.52 0.79 -15.53
CA THR A 210 0.93 0.96 -16.94
C THR A 210 2.36 1.48 -17.01
N GLU A 211 3.23 0.72 -17.66
CA GLU A 211 4.55 1.19 -18.07
C GLU A 211 4.48 1.96 -19.39
N ALA A 212 5.32 2.98 -19.54
CA ALA A 212 5.49 3.66 -20.81
C ALA A 212 5.93 2.65 -21.88
N SER A 213 5.18 2.54 -22.98
CA SER A 213 5.56 1.68 -24.08
C SER A 213 6.68 2.32 -24.91
N GLY A 214 7.81 1.63 -25.03
CA GLY A 214 8.84 1.91 -26.04
C GLY A 214 10.11 2.56 -25.50
N TYR A 215 11.25 2.10 -26.02
CA TYR A 215 12.53 2.78 -25.86
C TYR A 215 12.46 4.11 -26.62
N THR A 216 12.36 5.24 -25.92
CA THR A 216 12.27 6.57 -26.55
C THR A 216 13.66 7.19 -26.79
N HIS A 217 14.71 6.56 -26.29
CA HIS A 217 16.08 7.04 -26.47
C HIS A 217 16.58 6.77 -27.90
N SER A 218 16.92 7.86 -28.60
CA SER A 218 17.70 7.79 -29.83
C SER A 218 19.14 7.44 -29.49
N ILE A 219 19.58 6.23 -29.85
CA ILE A 219 20.99 5.83 -29.74
C ILE A 219 21.77 6.55 -30.84
N SER A 220 22.27 7.75 -30.52
CA SER A 220 22.87 8.66 -31.51
C SER A 220 24.39 8.50 -31.65
N ALA A 221 25.02 7.64 -30.84
CA ALA A 221 26.48 7.60 -30.71
C ALA A 221 27.06 6.20 -30.39
N VAL A 222 26.39 5.12 -30.78
CA VAL A 222 27.01 3.79 -30.71
C VAL A 222 27.91 3.61 -31.93
N SER A 223 29.22 3.53 -31.70
CA SER A 223 30.20 3.13 -32.73
C SER A 223 29.81 1.77 -33.30
N ALA A 224 29.93 1.59 -34.62
CA ALA A 224 29.59 0.34 -35.30
C ALA A 224 30.37 -0.87 -34.74
N GLU A 225 31.60 -0.63 -34.25
CA GLU A 225 32.44 -1.66 -33.62
C GLU A 225 31.85 -2.21 -32.30
N ASN A 226 30.97 -1.44 -31.65
CA ASN A 226 30.27 -1.83 -30.43
C ASN A 226 28.96 -2.58 -30.70
N ILE A 227 28.58 -2.75 -31.97
CA ILE A 227 27.38 -3.49 -32.37
C ILE A 227 27.80 -4.90 -32.79
N GLY A 228 27.79 -5.84 -31.83
CA GLY A 228 28.19 -7.22 -32.08
C GLY A 228 27.30 -7.94 -33.09
N LYS A 229 25.96 -7.84 -32.94
CA LYS A 229 24.95 -8.39 -33.86
C LYS A 229 23.63 -7.63 -33.74
N VAL A 230 22.89 -7.55 -34.84
CA VAL A 230 21.49 -7.08 -34.90
C VAL A 230 20.62 -8.27 -35.29
N ASN A 231 19.82 -8.80 -34.35
CA ASN A 231 19.15 -10.09 -34.55
C ASN A 231 17.70 -10.00 -35.05
N ASP A 232 16.98 -8.89 -34.82
CA ASP A 232 15.52 -8.84 -35.00
C ASP A 232 15.00 -7.53 -35.63
N LEU A 233 15.77 -6.92 -36.54
CA LEU A 233 15.33 -5.70 -37.20
C LEU A 233 14.30 -6.00 -38.31
N VAL A 234 13.03 -5.67 -38.04
CA VAL A 234 11.94 -5.81 -39.03
C VAL A 234 12.14 -4.78 -40.16
N THR A 235 12.07 -5.20 -41.42
CA THR A 235 12.37 -4.33 -42.58
C THR A 235 11.45 -3.12 -42.67
N ALA A 236 10.22 -3.24 -42.20
CA ALA A 236 9.24 -2.15 -42.12
C ALA A 236 9.68 -1.02 -41.16
N SER A 237 10.61 -1.28 -40.25
CA SER A 237 11.15 -0.32 -39.29
C SER A 237 12.34 0.48 -39.85
N ILE A 238 12.80 0.19 -41.07
CA ILE A 238 13.95 0.86 -41.68
C ILE A 238 13.45 1.96 -42.63
N GLY A 239 13.50 3.22 -42.17
CA GLY A 239 13.03 4.37 -42.96
C GLY A 239 13.87 4.66 -44.21
N LYS A 240 15.19 4.40 -44.16
CA LYS A 240 16.15 4.49 -45.29
C LYS A 240 17.50 3.89 -44.89
N VAL A 241 18.14 3.16 -45.80
CA VAL A 241 19.56 2.80 -45.71
C VAL A 241 20.30 3.64 -46.76
N ASN A 242 21.20 4.51 -46.32
CA ASN A 242 21.88 5.43 -47.23
C ASN A 242 23.09 4.80 -47.93
N THR A 243 23.77 3.86 -47.27
CA THR A 243 24.95 3.14 -47.79
C THR A 243 25.05 1.77 -47.10
N VAL A 244 25.59 0.78 -47.81
CA VAL A 244 26.03 -0.51 -47.28
C VAL A 244 27.43 -0.72 -47.86
N ASP A 245 28.41 -1.04 -47.02
CA ASP A 245 29.77 -1.40 -47.46
C ASP A 245 29.86 -2.89 -47.79
#